data_AF-A0A5K0XEV5-F1
#
_entry.id   AF-A0A5K0XEV5-F1
#
_cell.length_a   1.000
_cell.length_b   1.000
_cell.length_c   1.000
_cell.angle_alpha   90.00
_cell.angle_beta   90.00
_cell.angle_gamma   90.00
#
_symmetry.space_group_name_H-M   'P 1'
#
loop_
_entity.id
_entity.type
_entity.pdbx_description
1 polymer ?
#
loop_
_entity_poly.entity_id
_entity_poly.type
_entity_poly.pdbx_seq_one_letter_code
_entity_poly.pdbx_strand_id
1 'polypeptide(L)'
;MAQASATTEDFDYSVGKLPDHLLIEIFTRLPPSQFVVISCVKKQWATLLKGEPFWQAALVKTWPFAGERKRWPGPISQGPSR
;
A
#
# COMPACT_ATOMS: atom_id res chain seq x y z
N MET A 1 -11.89 -13.05 -51.19
CA MET A 1 -11.14 -13.62 -50.05
C MET A 1 -11.53 -12.85 -48.81
N ALA A 2 -12.33 -13.44 -47.94
CA ALA A 2 -12.70 -12.83 -46.66
C ALA A 2 -11.51 -12.97 -45.70
N GLN A 3 -10.92 -11.84 -45.29
CA GLN A 3 -9.97 -11.85 -44.19
C GLN A 3 -10.76 -11.90 -42.88
N ALA A 4 -10.56 -13.00 -42.15
CA ALA A 4 -11.04 -13.14 -40.79
C ALA A 4 -10.24 -12.19 -39.89
N SER A 5 -10.92 -11.23 -39.28
CA SER A 5 -10.36 -10.39 -38.22
C SER A 5 -10.04 -11.27 -37.01
N ALA A 6 -8.76 -11.46 -36.73
CA ALA A 6 -8.31 -12.06 -35.49
C ALA A 6 -8.83 -11.18 -34.33
N THR A 7 -9.74 -11.74 -33.54
CA THR A 7 -10.20 -11.13 -32.29
C THR A 7 -9.06 -11.27 -31.29
N THR A 8 -8.19 -10.26 -31.24
CA THR A 8 -7.28 -10.09 -30.12
C THR A 8 -8.15 -9.84 -28.91
N GLU A 9 -8.33 -10.85 -28.07
CA GLU A 9 -8.87 -10.63 -26.73
C GLU A 9 -7.90 -9.68 -26.02
N ASP A 10 -8.32 -8.41 -25.96
CA ASP A 10 -7.72 -7.36 -25.17
C ASP A 10 -7.87 -7.75 -23.71
N PHE A 11 -7.01 -8.65 -23.24
CA PHE A 11 -6.81 -8.78 -21.82
C PHE A 11 -6.14 -7.50 -21.35
N ASP A 12 -6.97 -6.54 -20.97
CA ASP A 12 -6.57 -5.32 -20.28
C ASP A 12 -6.06 -5.73 -18.89
N TYR A 13 -4.80 -6.18 -18.85
CA TYR A 13 -4.04 -6.57 -17.65
C TYR A 13 -3.52 -5.36 -16.88
N SER A 14 -4.21 -4.21 -16.96
CA SER A 14 -3.76 -3.03 -16.23
C SER A 14 -3.82 -3.30 -14.72
N VAL A 15 -2.76 -2.92 -14.00
CA VAL A 15 -2.67 -3.06 -12.53
C VAL A 15 -3.92 -2.48 -11.85
N GLY A 16 -4.52 -1.45 -12.43
CA GLY A 16 -5.75 -0.82 -11.93
C GLY A 16 -7.03 -1.67 -12.03
N LYS A 17 -7.01 -2.86 -12.64
CA LYS A 17 -8.13 -3.82 -12.70
C LYS A 17 -8.00 -4.97 -11.69
N LEU A 18 -6.87 -5.07 -10.99
CA LEU A 18 -6.68 -6.08 -9.95
C LEU A 18 -7.67 -5.88 -8.79
N PRO A 19 -8.17 -6.96 -8.18
CA PRO A 19 -8.88 -6.90 -6.92
C PRO A 19 -8.09 -6.18 -5.84
N ASP A 20 -8.80 -5.47 -4.95
CA ASP A 20 -8.20 -4.63 -3.91
C ASP A 20 -7.22 -5.37 -2.99
N HIS A 21 -7.50 -6.64 -2.65
CA HIS A 21 -6.61 -7.44 -1.83
C HIS A 21 -5.24 -7.70 -2.49
N LEU A 22 -5.21 -7.89 -3.82
CA LEU A 22 -3.96 -8.06 -4.57
C LEU A 22 -3.21 -6.72 -4.69
N LEU A 23 -3.93 -5.62 -4.89
CA LEU A 23 -3.34 -4.28 -4.88
C LEU A 23 -2.67 -3.98 -3.53
N ILE A 24 -3.34 -4.30 -2.43
CA ILE A 24 -2.81 -4.15 -1.08
C ILE A 24 -1.54 -5.01 -0.91
N GLU A 25 -1.57 -6.27 -1.33
CA GLU A 25 -0.38 -7.14 -1.23
C GLU A 25 0.81 -6.59 -2.05
N ILE A 26 0.55 -6.09 -3.25
CA ILE A 26 1.60 -5.50 -4.10
C ILE A 26 2.15 -4.24 -3.44
N PHE A 27 1.28 -3.32 -3.03
CA PHE A 27 1.69 -2.04 -2.45
C PHE A 27 2.40 -2.20 -1.10
N THR A 28 2.01 -3.17 -0.27
CA THR A 28 2.69 -3.45 1.01
C THR A 28 4.09 -4.04 0.84
N ARG A 29 4.46 -4.53 -0.35
CA ARG A 29 5.82 -4.94 -0.70
C ARG A 29 6.70 -3.78 -1.16
N LEU A 30 6.12 -2.60 -1.42
CA LEU A 30 6.85 -1.41 -1.85
C LEU A 30 7.33 -0.61 -0.63
N PRO A 31 8.41 0.18 -0.77
CA PRO A 31 8.88 1.05 0.30
C PRO A 31 7.81 2.10 0.68
N PRO A 32 7.58 2.36 1.98
CA PRO A 32 6.59 3.36 2.41
C PRO A 32 6.80 4.76 1.86
N SER A 33 8.04 5.12 1.51
CA SER A 33 8.38 6.40 0.87
C SER A 33 7.68 6.61 -0.48
N GLN A 34 7.25 5.54 -1.16
CA GLN A 34 6.59 5.60 -2.46
C GLN A 34 5.07 5.72 -2.37
N PHE A 35 4.47 5.48 -1.20
CA PHE A 35 3.01 5.39 -1.04
C PHE A 35 2.29 6.69 -1.42
N VAL A 36 2.90 7.84 -1.14
CA VAL A 36 2.36 9.15 -1.54
C VAL A 36 2.23 9.23 -3.07
N VAL A 37 3.28 8.89 -3.81
CA VAL A 37 3.27 8.95 -5.27
C VAL A 37 2.27 7.93 -5.85
N ILE A 38 2.23 6.73 -5.30
CA ILE A 38 1.28 5.67 -5.72
C ILE A 38 -0.16 6.13 -5.53
N SER A 39 -0.48 6.79 -4.40
CA SER A 39 -1.82 7.31 -4.14
C SER A 39 -2.31 8.31 -5.20
N CYS A 40 -1.39 9.05 -5.82
CA CYS A 40 -1.71 10.06 -6.82
C CYS A 40 -2.05 9.49 -8.21
N VAL A 41 -1.77 8.20 -8.48
CA VAL A 41 -1.94 7.60 -9.81
C VAL A 41 -3.41 7.34 -10.13
N LYS A 42 -4.21 6.88 -9.15
CA LYS A 42 -5.62 6.53 -9.37
C LYS A 42 -6.42 6.73 -8.10
N LYS A 43 -7.65 7.25 -8.23
CA LYS A 43 -8.56 7.49 -7.08
C LYS A 43 -8.81 6.22 -6.25
N GLN A 44 -8.97 5.07 -6.88
CA GLN A 44 -9.11 3.78 -6.19
C GLN A 44 -7.91 3.48 -5.29
N TRP A 45 -6.69 3.75 -5.76
CA TRP A 45 -5.48 3.50 -5.00
C TRP A 45 -5.37 4.45 -3.82
N ALA A 46 -5.70 5.74 -4.02
CA ALA A 46 -5.80 6.69 -2.91
C ALA A 46 -6.77 6.21 -1.82
N THR A 47 -7.94 5.67 -2.20
CA THR A 47 -8.91 5.11 -1.26
C THR A 47 -8.36 3.91 -0.50
N LEU A 48 -7.66 3.00 -1.18
CA LEU A 48 -7.03 1.83 -0.56
C LEU A 48 -5.92 2.21 0.42
N LEU A 49 -5.02 3.10 0.00
CA LEU A 49 -3.89 3.55 0.82
C LEU A 49 -4.35 4.41 2.02
N LYS A 50 -5.56 4.95 2.01
CA LYS A 50 -6.13 5.65 3.17
C LYS A 50 -6.62 4.69 4.27
N GLY A 51 -6.86 3.43 3.93
CA GLY A 51 -7.42 2.44 4.85
C GLY A 51 -6.44 2.00 5.93
N GLU A 52 -6.93 1.87 7.17
CA GLU A 52 -6.21 1.27 8.30
C GLU A 52 -5.61 -0.14 7.99
N PRO A 53 -6.32 -1.10 7.35
CA PRO A 53 -5.77 -2.44 7.14
C PRO A 53 -4.53 -2.45 6.23
N PHE A 54 -4.43 -1.50 5.29
CA PHE A 54 -3.25 -1.34 4.44
C PHE A 54 -2.03 -0.96 5.27
N TRP A 55 -2.15 0.05 6.14
CA TRP A 55 -1.04 0.51 6.97
C TRP A 55 -0.62 -0.52 8.01
N GLN A 56 -1.57 -1.27 8.60
CA GLN A 56 -1.24 -2.38 9.49
C GLN A 56 -0.38 -3.44 8.77
N ALA A 57 -0.78 -3.87 7.56
CA ALA A 57 -0.01 -4.81 6.78
C ALA A 57 1.37 -4.26 6.36
N ALA A 58 1.43 -2.99 5.94
CA ALA A 58 2.69 -2.35 5.54
C ALA A 58 3.67 -2.20 6.71
N LEU A 59 3.18 -1.86 7.91
CA LEU A 59 3.99 -1.72 9.11
C LEU A 59 4.57 -3.07 9.55
N VAL A 60 3.76 -4.13 9.60
CA VAL A 60 4.24 -5.48 9.95
C VAL A 60 5.27 -5.98 8.94
N LYS A 61 5.06 -5.73 7.65
CA LYS A 61 6.01 -6.11 6.59
C LYS A 61 7.33 -5.35 6.68
N THR A 62 7.27 -4.04 6.92
CA THR A 62 8.45 -3.17 6.85
C THR A 62 9.24 -3.17 8.17
N TRP A 63 8.55 -3.28 9.30
CA TRP A 63 9.14 -3.34 10.64
C TRP A 63 8.56 -4.52 11.44
N PRO A 64 8.92 -5.77 11.10
CA PRO A 64 8.41 -6.95 11.79
C PRO A 64 8.75 -6.95 13.30
N PHE A 65 9.85 -6.29 13.69
CA PHE A 65 10.30 -6.16 15.07
C PHE A 65 9.81 -4.87 15.76
N ALA A 66 8.91 -4.08 15.15
CA ALA A 66 8.41 -2.85 15.78
C ALA A 66 7.74 -3.13 17.13
N GLY A 67 7.07 -4.28 17.27
CA GLY A 67 6.43 -4.72 18.51
C GLY A 67 7.38 -5.33 19.54
N GLU A 68 8.60 -5.72 19.16
CA GLU A 68 9.59 -6.31 20.06
C GLU A 68 10.44 -5.27 20.80
N ARG A 69 10.28 -3.99 20.48
CA ARG A 69 10.95 -2.93 21.22
C ARG A 69 10.47 -2.94 22.67
N LYS A 70 11.45 -2.92 23.60
CA LYS A 70 11.17 -2.74 25.03
C LYS A 70 10.15 -1.61 25.18
N ARG A 71 9.03 -1.94 25.86
CA ARG A 71 7.95 -0.98 26.14
C ARG A 71 8.56 0.34 26.55
N TRP A 72 8.13 1.42 25.89
CA TRP A 72 8.64 2.76 26.16
C TRP A 72 8.72 2.99 27.68
N PRO A 73 9.91 3.28 28.23
CA PRO A 73 10.19 3.11 29.66
C PRO A 73 9.42 4.05 30.59
N GLY A 74 8.77 5.10 30.06
CA GLY A 74 7.94 5.99 30.84
C GLY A 74 7.56 7.24 30.05
N PRO A 75 6.63 8.08 30.51
CA PRO A 75 6.28 9.31 29.82
C PRO A 75 7.53 10.16 29.55
N ILE A 76 7.58 10.78 28.36
CA ILE A 76 8.63 11.75 28.03
C ILE A 76 8.57 12.83 29.11
N SER A 77 9.65 13.00 29.87
CA SER A 77 9.72 14.02 30.92
C SER A 77 9.38 15.36 30.30
N GLN A 78 8.27 15.97 30.71
CA GLN A 78 7.97 17.36 30.38
C GLN A 78 9.18 18.16 30.90
N GLY A 79 9.81 18.91 30.00
CA GLY A 79 11.00 19.70 30.33
C GLY A 79 10.72 20.64 31.52
N PRO A 80 11.77 21.19 32.16
CA PRO A 80 11.61 22.06 33.32
C PRO A 80 10.63 23.20 33.00
N SER A 81 9.55 23.28 33.77
CA SER A 81 8.59 24.38 33.67
C SER A 81 9.30 25.67 34.10
N ARG A 82 9.20 26.71 33.27
CA ARG A 82 9.85 28.01 33.49
C ARG A 82 9.10 28.85 34.53
#